data_AF-C9RIK9-F1
#
_entry.id   AF-C9RIK9-F1
#
_cell.length_a   1.000
_cell.length_b   1.000
_cell.length_c   1.000
_cell.angle_alpha   90.00
_cell.angle_beta   90.00
_cell.angle_gamma   90.00
#
_symmetry.space_group_name_H-M   'P 1'
#
loop_
_entity.id
_entity.type
_entity.pdbx_description
1 polymer ?
#
loop_
_entity_poly.entity_id
_entity_poly.type
_entity_poly.pdbx_seq_one_letter_code
_entity_poly.pdbx_strand_id
1 'polypeptide(L)' 'MSLVNDLELEIENFKREYEKFERGNKSAGTRARKVLQNIKKTCQEIRVSIQGAKKEEEKDDLPSED' A
#
# COMPACT_ATOMS: atom_id res chain seq x y z
N MET A 1 4.07 -11.19 6.07
CA MET A 1 4.94 -10.25 5.32
C MET A 1 4.57 -8.84 5.78
N SER A 2 5.50 -7.88 5.76
CA SER A 2 5.17 -6.50 6.16
C SER A 2 4.38 -5.79 5.04
N LEU A 3 3.57 -4.79 5.38
CA LEU A 3 2.80 -4.00 4.39
C LEU A 3 3.70 -3.36 3.31
N VAL A 4 4.95 -3.05 3.66
CA VAL A 4 5.93 -2.49 2.74
C VAL A 4 6.38 -3.52 1.71
N ASN A 5 6.62 -4.78 2.12
CA ASN A 5 6.97 -5.85 1.19
C ASN A 5 5.82 -6.14 0.21
N ASP A 6 4.57 -6.07 0.69
CA ASP A 6 3.39 -6.25 -0.15
C ASP A 6 3.31 -5.13 -1.21
N LEU A 7 3.57 -3.88 -0.82
CA LEU A 7 3.63 -2.74 -1.74
C LEU A 7 4.72 -2.93 -2.82
N GLU A 8 5.92 -3.38 -2.45
CA GLU A 8 6.99 -3.67 -3.41
C GLU A 8 6.57 -4.71 -4.44
N LEU A 9 5.94 -5.81 -4.00
CA LEU A 9 5.44 -6.85 -4.89
C LEU A 9 4.35 -6.33 -5.84
N GLU A 10 3.45 -5.48 -5.34
CA GLU A 10 2.41 -4.85 -6.16
C GLU A 10 3.01 -3.90 -7.21
N ILE A 11 4.04 -3.14 -6.88
CA ILE A 11 4.77 -2.29 -7.83
C ILE A 11 5.41 -3.13 -8.93
N GLU A 12 6.05 -4.25 -8.59
CA GLU A 12 6.64 -5.16 -9.57
C GLU A 12 5.59 -5.80 -10.48
N ASN A 13 4.42 -6.16 -9.93
CA ASN A 13 3.29 -6.64 -10.72
C ASN A 13 2.73 -5.56 -11.65
N PHE A 14 2.63 -4.32 -11.18
CA PHE A 14 2.18 -3.20 -11.99
C PHE A 14 3.11 -2.96 -13.17
N LYS A 15 4.43 -2.91 -12.95
CA LYS A 15 5.44 -2.75 -14.02
C LYS A 15 5.27 -3.79 -15.11
N ARG A 16 5.14 -5.07 -14.72
CA ARG A 16 4.94 -6.18 -15.67
C ARG A 16 3.65 -6.06 -16.49
N GLU A 17 2.54 -5.70 -15.87
CA GLU A 17 1.27 -5.54 -16.58
C GLU A 17 1.25 -4.28 -17.45
N TYR A 18 1.90 -3.21 -17.00
CA TYR A 18 2.03 -1.98 -17.76
C TYR A 18 2.89 -2.18 -19.01
N GLU A 19 4.03 -2.87 -18.91
CA GLU A 19 4.87 -3.22 -20.07
C GLU A 19 4.10 -4.05 -21.11
N LYS A 20 3.31 -5.03 -20.67
CA LYS A 20 2.43 -5.81 -21.58
C LYS A 20 1.38 -4.91 -22.24
N PHE A 21 0.82 -3.96 -21.50
CA PHE A 21 -0.18 -3.02 -22.02
C PHE A 21 0.42 -2.09 -23.09
N GLU A 22 1.61 -1.53 -22.86
CA GLU A 22 2.35 -0.71 -23.84
C GLU A 22 2.64 -1.48 -25.13
N ARG A 23 2.80 -2.81 -25.04
CA ARG A 23 2.92 -3.72 -26.20
C ARG A 23 1.58 -4.06 -26.87
N GLY A 24 0.50 -3.37 -26.54
CA GLY A 24 -0.83 -3.51 -27.16
C GLY A 24 -1.76 -4.52 -26.48
N ASN A 25 -1.36 -5.17 -25.38
CA ASN A 25 -2.24 -6.09 -24.66
C ASN A 25 -3.27 -5.32 -23.81
N LYS A 26 -4.45 -5.06 -24.39
CA LYS A 26 -5.55 -4.33 -23.72
C LYS A 26 -5.99 -4.98 -22.39
N SER A 27 -5.99 -6.30 -22.30
CA SER A 27 -6.35 -7.02 -21.07
C SER A 27 -5.35 -6.78 -19.93
N ALA A 28 -4.07 -6.59 -20.26
CA ALA A 28 -3.05 -6.19 -19.29
C ALA A 28 -3.34 -4.80 -18.72
N GLY A 29 -3.90 -3.87 -19.51
CA GLY A 29 -4.35 -2.57 -19.01
C GLY A 29 -5.44 -2.66 -17.94
N THR A 30 -6.37 -3.61 -18.06
CA THR A 30 -7.37 -3.87 -17.01
C THR A 30 -6.73 -4.41 -15.73
N ARG A 31 -5.76 -5.32 -15.85
CA ARG A 31 -5.02 -5.83 -14.69
C ARG A 31 -4.15 -4.76 -14.05
N ALA A 32 -3.43 -3.95 -14.83
CA ALA A 32 -2.62 -2.84 -14.34
C ALA A 32 -3.46 -1.85 -13.52
N ARG A 33 -4.65 -1.47 -14.00
CA ARG A 33 -5.59 -0.62 -13.24
C ARG A 33 -6.03 -1.27 -11.92
N LYS A 34 -6.26 -2.58 -11.91
CA LYS A 34 -6.61 -3.30 -10.67
C LYS A 34 -5.44 -3.31 -9.69
N VAL A 35 -4.22 -3.54 -10.15
CA VAL A 35 -3.01 -3.48 -9.31
C VAL A 35 -2.83 -2.09 -8.73
N LEU A 36 -3.03 -1.02 -9.52
CA LEU A 36 -2.97 0.36 -9.02
C LEU A 36 -4.01 0.64 -7.91
N GLN A 37 -5.21 0.06 -7.98
CA GLN A 37 -6.19 0.18 -6.89
C GLN A 37 -5.72 -0.52 -5.62
N ASN A 38 -5.05 -1.66 -5.74
CA ASN A 38 -4.50 -2.37 -4.60
C ASN A 38 -3.34 -1.56 -3.97
N ILE A 39 -2.42 -1.04 -4.79
CA ILE A 39 -1.33 -0.13 -4.33
C ILE A 39 -1.89 1.04 -3.52
N LYS A 40 -2.95 1.69 -4.02
CA LYS A 40 -3.61 2.79 -3.30
C LYS A 40 -4.10 2.36 -1.91
N LYS A 41 -4.70 1.16 -1.82
CA LYS A 41 -5.18 0.60 -0.56
C LYS A 41 -4.01 0.29 0.38
N THR A 42 -2.98 -0.41 -0.09
CA THR A 42 -1.79 -0.76 0.69
C THR A 42 -1.09 0.49 1.23
N CYS A 43 -0.92 1.53 0.41
CA CYS A 43 -0.38 2.82 0.85
C CYS A 43 -1.22 3.46 1.97
N GLN A 44 -2.55 3.39 1.87
CA GLN A 44 -3.43 3.91 2.91
C GLN A 44 -3.30 3.11 4.21
N GLU A 45 -3.18 1.79 4.13
CA GLU A 45 -2.98 0.93 5.30
C GLU A 45 -1.65 1.22 6.00
N ILE A 46 -0.56 1.39 5.24
CA ILE A 46 0.73 1.84 5.77
C ILE A 46 0.59 3.19 6.48
N ARG A 47 -0.09 4.16 5.85
CA ARG A 47 -0.30 5.49 6.44
C ARG A 47 -1.07 5.41 7.76
N VAL A 48 -2.14 4.62 7.81
CA VAL A 48 -2.96 4.42 9.01
C VAL A 48 -2.15 3.72 10.10
N SER A 49 -1.34 2.71 9.75
CA SER A 49 -0.44 2.04 10.70
C SER A 49 0.55 3.01 11.35
N ILE A 50 1.16 3.91 10.56
CA ILE A 50 2.05 4.95 11.09
C ILE A 50 1.31 5.91 12.02
N GLN A 51 0.08 6.31 11.67
CA GLN A 51 -0.74 7.16 12.53
C GLN A 51 -1.20 6.45 13.82
N GLY A 52 -1.43 5.14 13.76
CA GLY A 52 -1.79 4.32 14.92
C GLY A 52 -0.66 4.23 15.94
N ALA A 53 0.57 3.97 15.48
CA ALA A 53 1.75 3.93 16.35
C ALA A 53 1.95 5.25 17.12
N LYS A 54 1.73 6.40 16.47
CA LYS A 54 1.79 7.72 17.12
C LYS A 54 0.76 7.92 18.23
N LYS A 55 -0.45 7.37 18.05
CA LYS A 55 -1.53 7.49 19.05
C LYS A 55 -1.34 6.58 20.26
N GLU A 56 -0.60 5.49 20.09
CA GLU A 56 -0.23 4.60 21.21
C GLU A 56 0.90 5.23 22.04
N GLU A 57 1.91 5.84 21.40
CA GLU A 57 2.94 6.63 22.09
C GLU A 57 2.34 7.82 22.88
N GLU A 58 1.37 8.56 22.30
CA GLU A 58 0.71 9.66 23.00
C GLU A 58 -0.11 9.22 24.23
N LYS A 59 -0.55 7.96 24.32
CA LYS A 59 -1.33 7.45 25.46
C LYS A 59 -0.47 7.03 26.65
N ASP A 60 0.75 6.57 26.40
CA ASP A 60 1.69 6.18 27.45
C ASP A 60 2.35 7.40 28.12
N ASP A 61 2.33 8.57 27.47
CA ASP A 61 2.90 9.82 28.01
C ASP A 61 1.91 10.67 28.83
N LEU A 62 0.64 10.27 28.99
CA LEU A 62 -0.29 10.97 29.89
C LEU A 62 -0.02 10.57 31.35
N PRO A 63 0.16 11.54 32.27
CA PRO A 63 0.28 11.22 33.69
C PRO A 63 -1.00 10.52 34.15
N SER A 64 -0.83 9.36 34.81
CA SER A 64 -1.90 8.68 35.51
C SER A 64 -2.52 9.64 36.52
N GLU A 65 -3.77 10.06 36.30
CA GLU A 65 -4.54 10.82 37.29
C GLU A 65 -4.84 9.88 38.47
N ASP A 66 -4.23 10.18 39.63
CA ASP A 66 -4.50 9.58 40.94
C ASP A 66 -5.90 9.90 41.47
#